data_AF-A0A7S0WCI2-F1
#
_entry.id   AF-A0A7S0WCI2-F1
#
_cell.length_a   1.000
_cell.length_b   1.000
_cell.length_c   1.000
_cell.angle_alpha   90.00
_cell.angle_beta   90.00
_cell.angle_gamma   90.00
#
_symmetry.space_group_name_H-M   'P 1'
#
loop_
_entity.id
_entity.type
_entity.pdbx_description
1 polymer ?
#
loop_
_entity_poly.entity_id
_entity_poly.type
_entity_poly.pdbx_seq_one_letter_code
_entity_poly.pdbx_strand_id
1 'polypeptide(L)'
;WTDDELEALQGSRLRARAIERRELVQREYDVLFPALANANPEVFGDERFTPQLFRWAYATVLARAFMLPDLKCMALLPGIDLYNSARDADKCTVDLGASADASDGGANDLDGASVTLAVGVGGADAGDQLFHDYADHASGGALLEFGFVYHGDYERGIGSYAMDISLESAFEALDAASRESLIDRDIFAKFNIR
;
A
#
# COMPACT_ATOMS: atom_id res chain seq x y z
N TRP A 1 -3.62 3.23 -13.58
CA TRP A 1 -4.13 2.61 -14.80
C TRP A 1 -5.13 3.51 -15.50
N THR A 2 -5.19 3.42 -16.83
CA THR A 2 -6.25 3.99 -17.69
C THR A 2 -7.55 3.21 -17.53
N ASP A 3 -8.65 3.73 -18.07
CA ASP A 3 -9.93 3.03 -18.05
C ASP A 3 -9.88 1.75 -18.89
N ASP A 4 -9.15 1.76 -20.01
CA ASP A 4 -8.93 0.57 -20.85
C ASP A 4 -8.12 -0.51 -20.13
N GLU A 5 -7.08 -0.11 -19.39
CA GLU A 5 -6.30 -1.04 -18.55
C GLU A 5 -7.14 -1.64 -17.42
N LEU A 6 -8.08 -0.88 -16.86
CA LEU A 6 -9.01 -1.36 -15.83
C LEU A 6 -10.04 -2.35 -16.38
N GLU A 7 -10.33 -2.34 -17.68
CA GLU A 7 -11.25 -3.28 -18.29
C GLU A 7 -10.70 -4.71 -18.32
N ALA A 8 -9.37 -4.87 -18.35
CA ALA A 8 -8.74 -6.17 -18.16
C ALA A 8 -9.04 -6.80 -16.78
N LEU A 9 -9.53 -5.99 -15.83
CA LEU A 9 -9.90 -6.38 -14.48
C LEU A 9 -11.43 -6.45 -14.27
N GLN A 10 -12.22 -6.46 -15.35
CA GLN A 10 -13.68 -6.54 -15.29
C GLN A 10 -14.14 -7.72 -14.41
N GLY A 11 -15.12 -7.47 -13.53
CA GLY A 11 -15.66 -8.47 -12.61
C GLY A 11 -14.79 -8.76 -11.39
N SER A 12 -13.59 -8.18 -11.28
CA SER A 12 -12.77 -8.29 -10.07
C SER A 12 -13.14 -7.21 -9.04
N ARG A 13 -12.96 -7.51 -7.74
CA ARG A 13 -13.01 -6.48 -6.69
C ARG A 13 -11.89 -5.44 -6.84
N LEU A 14 -10.80 -5.83 -7.52
CA LEU A 14 -9.63 -4.99 -7.76
C LEU A 14 -9.97 -3.76 -8.61
N ARG A 15 -10.80 -3.93 -9.65
CA ARG A 15 -11.27 -2.81 -10.49
C ARG A 15 -12.04 -1.77 -9.68
N ALA A 16 -12.99 -2.22 -8.85
CA ALA A 16 -13.77 -1.34 -7.99
C ALA A 16 -12.86 -0.56 -7.03
N ARG A 17 -11.95 -1.26 -6.33
CA ARG A 17 -10.97 -0.64 -5.42
C ARG A 17 -10.05 0.36 -6.12
N ALA A 18 -9.61 0.08 -7.34
CA ALA A 18 -8.77 1.00 -8.11
C ALA A 18 -9.53 2.29 -8.47
N ILE A 19 -10.82 2.18 -8.84
CA ILE A 19 -11.69 3.34 -9.11
C ILE A 19 -11.93 4.13 -7.82
N GLU A 20 -12.33 3.46 -6.73
CA GLU A 20 -12.54 4.07 -5.41
C GLU A 20 -11.29 4.84 -4.95
N ARG A 21 -10.09 4.27 -5.17
CA ARG A 21 -8.82 4.92 -4.82
C ARG A 21 -8.55 6.16 -5.68
N ARG A 22 -8.82 6.11 -6.99
CA ARG A 22 -8.68 7.29 -7.89
C ARG A 22 -9.57 8.43 -7.42
N GLU A 23 -10.82 8.13 -7.12
CA GLU A 23 -11.78 9.12 -6.64
C GLU A 23 -11.39 9.66 -5.27
N LEU A 24 -10.94 8.80 -4.35
CA LEU A 24 -10.46 9.22 -3.03
C LEU A 24 -9.31 10.22 -3.18
N VAL A 25 -8.27 9.89 -3.95
CA VAL A 25 -7.11 10.77 -4.14
C VAL A 25 -7.52 12.10 -4.74
N GLN A 26 -8.44 12.10 -5.70
CA GLN A 26 -8.96 13.35 -6.28
C GLN A 26 -9.71 14.19 -5.24
N ARG A 27 -10.62 13.57 -4.47
CA ARG A 27 -11.38 14.26 -3.41
C ARG A 27 -10.46 14.87 -2.35
N GLU A 28 -9.44 14.13 -1.91
CA GLU A 28 -8.47 14.64 -0.93
C GLU A 28 -7.72 15.85 -1.47
N TYR A 29 -7.30 15.82 -2.74
CA TYR A 29 -6.67 16.97 -3.37
C TYR A 29 -7.60 18.20 -3.40
N ASP A 30 -8.84 18.02 -3.86
CA ASP A 30 -9.82 19.09 -4.04
C ASP A 30 -10.20 19.77 -2.71
N VAL A 31 -10.09 19.05 -1.59
CA VAL A 31 -10.32 19.59 -0.25
C VAL A 31 -9.06 20.21 0.33
N LEU A 32 -7.93 19.50 0.27
CA LEU A 32 -6.71 19.86 0.98
C LEU A 32 -6.02 21.07 0.38
N PHE A 33 -5.79 21.09 -0.93
CA PHE A 33 -4.95 22.12 -1.55
C PHE A 33 -5.56 23.52 -1.52
N PRO A 34 -6.87 23.70 -1.78
CA PRO A 34 -7.49 25.02 -1.59
C PRO A 34 -7.40 25.51 -0.14
N ALA A 35 -7.57 24.62 0.84
CA ALA A 35 -7.43 24.96 2.25
C ALA A 35 -5.99 25.36 2.61
N LEU A 36 -4.99 24.60 2.13
CA LEU A 36 -3.57 24.90 2.33
C LEU A 36 -3.16 26.21 1.64
N ALA A 37 -3.59 26.43 0.40
CA ALA A 37 -3.33 27.67 -0.33
C ALA A 37 -3.95 28.89 0.34
N ASN A 38 -5.15 28.75 0.92
CA ASN A 38 -5.75 29.83 1.71
C ASN A 38 -5.01 30.08 3.03
N ALA A 39 -4.52 29.02 3.68
CA ALA A 39 -3.81 29.14 4.97
C ALA A 39 -2.38 29.68 4.82
N ASN A 40 -1.67 29.29 3.76
CA ASN A 40 -0.33 29.78 3.46
C ASN A 40 -0.12 29.91 1.93
N PRO A 41 -0.56 31.03 1.34
CA PRO A 41 -0.46 31.27 -0.10
C PRO A 41 0.97 31.29 -0.62
N GLU A 42 1.94 31.73 0.20
CA GLU A 42 3.36 31.81 -0.22
C GLU A 42 3.96 30.43 -0.47
N VAL A 43 3.52 29.41 0.29
CA VAL A 43 4.03 28.04 0.16
C VAL A 43 3.17 27.20 -0.77
N PHE A 44 1.83 27.31 -0.71
CA PHE A 44 0.90 26.41 -1.40
C PHE A 44 0.09 27.06 -2.53
N GLY A 45 0.23 28.36 -2.75
CA GLY A 45 -0.44 29.08 -3.86
C GLY A 45 0.25 28.91 -5.23
N ASP A 46 1.35 28.15 -5.29
CA ASP A 46 2.09 27.87 -6.51
C ASP A 46 1.34 26.88 -7.41
N GLU A 47 1.26 27.17 -8.71
CA GLU A 47 0.59 26.33 -9.73
C GLU A 47 1.20 24.93 -9.88
N ARG A 48 2.41 24.70 -9.34
CA ARG A 48 3.07 23.38 -9.36
C ARG A 48 2.29 22.31 -8.59
N PHE A 49 1.49 22.69 -7.60
CA PHE A 49 0.69 21.75 -6.82
C PHE A 49 -0.55 21.32 -7.58
N THR A 50 -0.36 20.42 -8.55
CA THR A 50 -1.43 19.90 -9.41
C THR A 50 -2.01 18.57 -8.88
N PRO A 51 -3.24 18.18 -9.29
CA PRO A 51 -3.79 16.87 -8.94
C PRO A 51 -2.87 15.71 -9.38
N GLN A 52 -2.18 15.87 -10.52
CA GLN A 52 -1.27 14.88 -11.05
C GLN A 52 -0.03 14.71 -10.16
N LEU A 53 0.54 15.81 -9.68
CA LEU A 53 1.69 15.77 -8.76
C LEU A 53 1.27 15.20 -7.39
N PHE A 54 0.08 15.57 -6.90
CA PHE A 54 -0.44 15.00 -5.67
C PHE A 54 -0.64 13.49 -5.78
N ARG A 55 -1.26 13.01 -6.87
CA ARG A 55 -1.42 11.58 -7.13
C ARG A 55 -0.06 10.86 -7.19
N TRP A 56 0.94 11.47 -7.84
CA TRP A 56 2.29 10.93 -7.88
C TRP A 56 2.92 10.85 -6.48
N ALA A 57 2.81 11.90 -5.67
CA ALA A 57 3.35 11.93 -4.31
C ALA A 57 2.63 10.90 -3.40
N TYR A 58 1.30 10.82 -3.50
CA TYR A 58 0.47 9.87 -2.77
C TYR A 58 0.87 8.42 -3.10
N ALA A 59 1.00 8.09 -4.40
CA ALA A 59 1.46 6.78 -4.83
C ALA A 59 2.89 6.49 -4.36
N THR A 60 3.78 7.49 -4.38
CA THR A 60 5.16 7.36 -3.88
C THR A 60 5.18 6.99 -2.40
N VAL A 61 4.38 7.67 -1.57
CA VAL A 61 4.30 7.38 -0.12
C VAL A 61 3.75 5.98 0.10
N LEU A 62 2.67 5.59 -0.56
CA LEU A 62 2.11 4.24 -0.41
C LEU A 62 3.09 3.14 -0.82
N ALA A 63 3.83 3.35 -1.90
CA ALA A 63 4.71 2.32 -2.45
C ALA A 63 6.06 2.21 -1.73
N ARG A 64 6.51 3.27 -1.05
CA ARG A 64 7.91 3.38 -0.57
C ARG A 64 8.07 3.76 0.90
N ALA A 65 7.01 4.22 1.58
CA ALA A 65 7.14 4.61 2.97
C ALA A 65 7.18 3.38 3.88
N PHE A 66 8.06 3.45 4.88
CA PHE A 66 8.15 2.45 5.94
C PHE A 66 7.33 2.89 7.14
N MET A 67 6.56 1.96 7.71
CA MET A 67 5.98 2.14 9.03
C MET A 67 7.10 2.04 10.07
N LEU A 68 7.18 3.04 10.94
CA LEU A 68 8.10 3.09 12.08
C LEU A 68 7.27 3.02 13.37
N PRO A 69 6.94 1.82 13.89
CA PRO A 69 6.01 1.67 15.01
C PRO A 69 6.45 2.44 16.26
N ASP A 70 7.74 2.43 16.55
CA ASP A 70 8.32 3.09 17.73
C ASP A 70 8.19 4.62 17.65
N LEU A 71 8.21 5.18 16.44
CA LEU A 71 8.00 6.61 16.19
C LEU A 71 6.54 6.95 15.87
N LYS A 72 5.66 5.95 15.78
CA LYS A 72 4.24 6.09 15.41
C LYS A 72 4.03 6.89 14.12
N CYS A 73 4.95 6.75 13.16
CA CYS A 73 4.92 7.50 11.91
C CYS A 73 5.23 6.62 10.70
N MET A 74 5.03 7.20 9.52
CA MET A 74 5.56 6.69 8.25
C MET A 74 6.70 7.60 7.79
N ALA A 75 7.73 7.00 7.20
CA ALA A 75 8.85 7.76 6.66
C ALA A 75 9.30 7.19 5.30
N LEU A 76 9.66 8.09 4.39
CA LEU A 76 10.49 7.73 3.23
C LEU A 76 11.94 7.66 3.72
N LEU A 77 12.61 6.55 3.42
CA LEU A 77 13.97 6.27 3.87
C LEU A 77 14.90 6.16 2.65
N PRO A 78 15.49 7.27 2.18
CA PRO A 78 16.31 7.28 0.97
C PRO A 78 17.43 6.23 1.03
N GLY A 79 17.49 5.38 0.00
CA GLY A 79 18.50 4.33 -0.13
C GLY A 79 18.06 2.97 0.44
N ILE A 80 17.16 2.97 1.44
CA ILE A 80 16.52 1.76 1.96
C ILE A 80 15.32 1.38 1.08
N ASP A 81 14.62 2.37 0.52
CA ASP A 81 13.48 2.18 -0.37
C ASP A 81 13.85 1.67 -1.79
N LEU A 82 15.12 1.35 -2.03
CA LEU A 82 15.63 0.81 -3.30
C LEU A 82 15.51 -0.70 -3.41
N TYR A 83 15.46 -1.41 -2.28
CA TYR A 83 15.38 -2.86 -2.27
C TYR A 83 13.99 -3.31 -2.76
N ASN A 84 13.96 -4.28 -3.67
CA ASN A 84 12.70 -4.80 -4.22
C ASN A 84 12.06 -5.82 -3.28
N SER A 85 10.79 -6.13 -3.54
CA SER A 85 10.06 -7.09 -2.71
C SER A 85 10.27 -8.54 -3.14
N ALA A 86 10.52 -9.44 -2.19
CA ALA A 86 10.44 -10.89 -2.39
C ALA A 86 9.83 -11.57 -1.15
N ARG A 87 9.06 -12.66 -1.34
CA ARG A 87 8.31 -13.31 -0.25
C ARG A 87 9.17 -14.12 0.71
N ASP A 88 10.27 -14.64 0.18
CA ASP A 88 11.27 -15.42 0.90
C ASP A 88 12.35 -14.54 1.55
N ALA A 89 12.29 -13.22 1.33
CA ALA A 89 13.12 -12.27 2.04
C ALA A 89 12.53 -11.96 3.42
N ASP A 90 13.42 -11.75 4.39
CA ASP A 90 13.00 -11.33 5.73
C ASP A 90 12.30 -9.96 5.69
N LYS A 91 11.34 -9.78 6.60
CA LYS A 91 10.69 -8.49 6.81
C LYS A 91 11.68 -7.52 7.44
N CYS A 92 11.63 -6.26 6.99
CA CYS A 92 12.44 -5.21 7.57
C CYS A 92 12.13 -5.04 9.06
N THR A 93 13.15 -5.16 9.91
CA THR A 93 13.14 -4.59 11.25
C THR A 93 13.84 -3.24 11.16
N VAL A 94 13.08 -2.17 11.38
CA VAL A 94 13.68 -0.84 11.52
C VAL A 94 14.12 -0.70 12.97
N ASP A 95 15.42 -0.87 13.20
CA ASP A 95 16.02 -0.57 14.49
C ASP A 95 16.46 0.89 14.51
N LEU A 96 16.04 1.61 15.56
CA LEU A 96 16.57 2.92 15.88
C LEU A 96 17.86 2.75 16.67
N GLY A 97 18.99 3.05 16.03
CA GLY A 97 20.26 3.16 16.73
C GLY A 97 20.19 4.31 17.74
N ALA A 98 20.44 4.03 19.02
CA ALA A 98 20.55 5.07 20.03
C ALA A 98 21.79 5.94 19.75
N SER A 99 21.64 7.26 19.82
CA SER A 99 22.77 8.19 19.89
C SER A 99 23.71 7.77 21.01
N ALA A 100 25.00 7.66 20.70
CA ALA A 100 26.03 7.25 21.66
C ALA A 100 26.25 8.27 22.80
N ASP A 101 25.56 9.42 22.77
CA ASP A 101 25.70 10.51 23.76
C ASP A 101 24.36 10.91 24.41
N ALA A 102 23.45 9.97 24.64
CA ALA A 102 22.21 10.21 25.38
C ALA A 102 22.44 10.39 26.90
N SER A 103 23.23 11.38 27.29
CA SER A 103 23.16 11.97 28.63
C SER A 103 22.37 13.28 28.56
N ASP A 104 21.05 13.16 28.73
CA ASP A 104 20.13 14.10 29.39
C ASP A 104 18.78 14.24 28.66
N GLY A 105 17.84 13.34 28.97
CA GLY A 105 16.45 13.68 29.32
C GLY A 105 15.54 14.50 28.40
N GLY A 106 15.92 14.82 27.15
CA GLY A 106 15.08 15.59 26.22
C GLY A 106 14.26 14.70 25.26
N ALA A 107 12.93 14.86 25.25
CA ALA A 107 11.99 14.01 24.50
C ALA A 107 12.05 14.10 22.96
N ASN A 108 13.11 14.65 22.35
CA ASN A 108 13.24 14.82 20.89
C ASN A 108 14.70 14.76 20.39
N ASP A 109 15.60 14.06 21.11
CA ASP A 109 16.98 13.89 20.63
C ASP A 109 17.05 12.74 19.60
N LEU A 110 16.56 13.04 18.39
CA LEU A 110 16.77 12.21 17.20
C LEU A 110 18.13 12.48 16.53
N ASP A 111 18.92 13.40 17.08
CA ASP A 111 20.24 13.74 16.55
C ASP A 111 21.17 12.52 16.76
N GLY A 112 21.58 11.91 15.66
CA GLY A 112 22.35 10.66 15.65
C GLY A 112 21.51 9.37 15.61
N ALA A 113 20.17 9.44 15.53
CA ALA A 113 19.36 8.25 15.30
C ALA A 113 19.58 7.70 13.89
N SER A 114 19.91 6.41 13.80
CA SER A 114 20.08 5.70 12.52
C SER A 114 18.96 4.68 12.33
N VAL A 115 18.45 4.57 11.11
CA VAL A 115 17.59 3.45 10.69
C VAL A 115 18.46 2.42 9.96
N THR A 116 18.48 1.20 10.45
CA THR A 116 19.19 0.08 9.81
C THR A 116 18.21 -0.87 9.14
N LEU A 117 18.53 -1.31 7.92
CA LEU A 117 17.86 -2.42 7.25
C LEU A 117 18.84 -3.59 7.10
N ALA A 118 18.50 -4.76 7.63
CA ALA A 118 19.21 -6.00 7.35
C ALA A 118 18.63 -6.67 6.09
N VAL A 119 19.47 -6.92 5.09
CA VAL A 119 19.12 -7.61 3.83
C VAL A 119 20.10 -8.76 3.56
N GLY A 120 19.67 -9.76 2.78
CA GLY A 120 20.52 -10.93 2.47
C GLY A 120 20.78 -11.84 3.66
N VAL A 121 19.87 -11.85 4.64
CA VAL A 121 19.92 -12.76 5.78
C VAL A 121 19.84 -14.19 5.24
N GLY A 122 20.84 -15.01 5.58
CA GLY A 122 21.02 -16.35 4.99
C GLY A 122 22.12 -16.44 3.91
N GLY A 123 22.66 -15.29 3.49
CA GLY A 123 23.75 -15.20 2.51
C GLY A 123 23.26 -14.81 1.11
N ALA A 124 24.13 -14.11 0.37
CA ALA A 124 23.91 -13.75 -1.03
C ALA A 124 25.26 -13.76 -1.75
N ASP A 125 25.28 -14.15 -3.02
CA ASP A 125 26.49 -14.17 -3.84
C ASP A 125 26.75 -12.79 -4.45
N ALA A 126 28.02 -12.54 -4.80
CA ALA A 126 28.40 -11.30 -5.47
C ALA A 126 27.70 -11.21 -6.84
N GLY A 127 26.85 -10.20 -7.00
CA GLY A 127 26.03 -10.00 -8.20
C GLY A 127 24.55 -10.33 -8.01
N ASP A 128 24.18 -10.94 -6.89
CA ASP A 128 22.77 -11.15 -6.53
C ASP A 128 22.09 -9.82 -6.18
N GLN A 129 20.82 -9.73 -6.53
CA GLN A 129 19.96 -8.68 -6.03
C GLN A 129 19.50 -9.05 -4.62
N LEU A 130 19.55 -8.07 -3.72
CA LEU A 130 19.01 -8.20 -2.38
C LEU A 130 17.55 -7.71 -2.35
N PHE A 131 16.72 -8.40 -1.58
CA PHE A 131 15.29 -8.16 -1.46
C PHE A 131 14.88 -8.01 0.01
N HIS A 132 13.68 -7.48 0.25
CA HIS A 132 12.96 -7.56 1.53
C HIS A 132 11.48 -7.89 1.30
N ASP A 133 10.70 -8.24 2.32
CA ASP A 133 9.23 -8.38 2.17
C ASP A 133 8.56 -7.05 2.56
N TYR A 134 7.91 -6.38 1.59
CA TYR A 134 7.33 -5.04 1.77
C TYR A 134 6.25 -5.00 2.85
N ALA A 135 5.32 -5.94 2.83
CA ALA A 135 4.27 -6.07 3.83
C ALA A 135 3.40 -7.33 3.60
N ASP A 136 2.58 -7.62 4.61
CA ASP A 136 1.69 -8.78 4.66
C ASP A 136 0.40 -8.58 3.82
N HIS A 137 0.54 -8.20 2.55
CA HIS A 137 -0.60 -8.00 1.66
C HIS A 137 -0.90 -9.25 0.86
N ALA A 138 -2.17 -9.57 0.65
CA ALA A 138 -2.58 -10.47 -0.44
C ALA A 138 -2.17 -9.88 -1.80
N SER A 139 -1.98 -10.71 -2.82
CA SER A 139 -1.48 -10.28 -4.15
C SER A 139 -2.28 -9.13 -4.78
N GLY A 140 -3.60 -9.05 -4.56
CA GLY A 140 -4.41 -7.91 -5.03
C GLY A 140 -4.11 -6.59 -4.31
N GLY A 141 -3.74 -6.64 -3.02
CA GLY A 141 -3.27 -5.45 -2.28
C GLY A 141 -1.92 -4.97 -2.79
N ALA A 142 -0.98 -5.89 -3.00
CA ALA A 142 0.34 -5.58 -3.56
C ALA A 142 0.24 -4.92 -4.95
N LEU A 143 -0.73 -5.33 -5.77
CA LEU A 143 -0.93 -4.77 -7.09
C LEU A 143 -1.44 -3.32 -7.05
N LEU A 144 -2.32 -2.96 -6.10
CA LEU A 144 -2.80 -1.58 -5.95
C LEU A 144 -1.74 -0.65 -5.35
N GLU A 145 -0.90 -1.16 -4.46
CA GLU A 145 0.04 -0.35 -3.67
C GLU A 145 1.42 -0.27 -4.31
N PHE A 146 1.91 -1.37 -4.89
CA PHE A 146 3.28 -1.49 -5.41
C PHE A 146 3.35 -1.77 -6.91
N GLY A 147 2.23 -2.11 -7.57
CA GLY A 147 2.17 -2.33 -9.00
C GLY A 147 2.70 -3.69 -9.47
N PHE A 148 2.76 -4.69 -8.58
CA PHE A 148 3.13 -6.07 -8.94
C PHE A 148 2.28 -7.10 -8.17
N VAL A 149 2.30 -8.35 -8.62
CA VAL A 149 1.71 -9.49 -7.92
C VAL A 149 2.78 -10.52 -7.61
N TYR A 150 2.62 -11.27 -6.52
CA TYR A 150 3.45 -12.42 -6.24
C TYR A 150 2.97 -13.64 -7.05
N HIS A 151 3.91 -14.44 -7.54
CA HIS A 151 3.64 -15.68 -8.26
C HIS A 151 4.21 -16.86 -7.48
N GLY A 152 3.43 -17.94 -7.29
CA GLY A 152 3.86 -19.18 -6.64
C GLY A 152 2.91 -19.69 -5.55
N ASP A 153 3.13 -20.93 -5.12
CA ASP A 153 2.26 -21.68 -4.19
C ASP A 153 2.51 -21.37 -2.70
N TYR A 154 3.41 -20.45 -2.37
CA TYR A 154 3.72 -20.14 -0.97
C TYR A 154 2.56 -19.41 -0.29
N GLU A 155 2.39 -19.71 1.00
CA GLU A 155 1.21 -19.65 1.88
C GLU A 155 0.35 -18.35 1.91
N ARG A 156 0.66 -17.32 1.11
CA ARG A 156 0.03 -15.99 1.14
C ARG A 156 -0.46 -15.48 -0.21
N GLY A 157 -0.58 -16.37 -1.18
CA GLY A 157 -1.43 -16.20 -2.35
C GLY A 157 -0.74 -16.54 -3.68
N ILE A 158 -1.26 -17.55 -4.36
CA ILE A 158 -1.07 -17.78 -5.79
C ILE A 158 -1.52 -16.51 -6.53
N GLY A 159 -0.84 -16.12 -7.62
CA GLY A 159 -1.18 -14.92 -8.41
C GLY A 159 -2.66 -14.84 -8.84
N SER A 160 -3.38 -15.97 -8.83
CA SER A 160 -4.83 -16.05 -9.03
C SER A 160 -5.67 -15.30 -7.97
N TYR A 161 -5.22 -15.14 -6.72
CA TYR A 161 -5.93 -14.35 -5.70
C TYR A 161 -5.85 -12.84 -5.93
N ALA A 162 -5.00 -12.36 -6.86
CA ALA A 162 -5.07 -10.97 -7.29
C ALA A 162 -6.36 -10.67 -8.08
N MET A 163 -7.02 -11.71 -8.58
CA MET A 163 -8.20 -11.65 -9.44
C MET A 163 -9.45 -12.20 -8.74
N ASP A 164 -9.60 -11.96 -7.43
CA ASP A 164 -10.82 -12.29 -6.71
C ASP A 164 -12.05 -11.72 -7.46
N ILE A 165 -12.87 -12.63 -7.99
CA ILE A 165 -14.09 -12.29 -8.72
C ILE A 165 -15.07 -11.71 -7.70
N SER A 166 -15.48 -10.46 -7.90
CA SER A 166 -16.55 -9.85 -7.13
C SER A 166 -17.89 -10.24 -7.74
N LEU A 167 -18.70 -10.94 -6.95
CA LEU A 167 -20.11 -11.22 -7.29
C LEU A 167 -21.05 -10.12 -6.80
N GLU A 168 -20.53 -9.02 -6.27
CA GLU A 168 -21.34 -7.97 -5.64
C GLU A 168 -22.35 -7.36 -6.61
N SER A 169 -21.91 -6.97 -7.81
CA SER A 169 -22.84 -6.44 -8.83
C SER A 169 -23.87 -7.48 -9.28
N ALA A 170 -23.49 -8.75 -9.37
CA ALA A 170 -24.41 -9.83 -9.70
C ALA A 170 -25.43 -10.06 -8.56
N PHE A 171 -24.98 -9.96 -7.32
CA PHE A 171 -25.81 -10.04 -6.12
C PHE A 171 -26.78 -8.86 -6.01
N GLU A 172 -26.31 -7.63 -6.26
CA GLU A 172 -27.14 -6.42 -6.26
C GLU A 172 -28.23 -6.44 -7.35
N ALA A 173 -27.96 -7.09 -8.47
CA ALA A 173 -28.93 -7.27 -9.56
C ALA A 173 -30.04 -8.28 -9.24
N LEU A 174 -29.91 -9.09 -8.18
CA LEU A 174 -30.94 -10.02 -7.74
C LEU A 174 -32.11 -9.29 -7.08
N ASP A 175 -33.32 -9.85 -7.22
CA ASP A 175 -34.46 -9.38 -6.47
C ASP A 175 -34.28 -9.58 -4.95
N ALA A 176 -35.09 -8.87 -4.16
CA ALA A 176 -34.98 -8.90 -2.70
C ALA A 176 -35.13 -10.31 -2.09
N ALA A 177 -36.05 -11.13 -2.62
CA ALA A 177 -36.30 -12.47 -2.11
C ALA A 177 -35.13 -13.42 -2.43
N SER A 178 -34.55 -13.29 -3.62
CA SER A 178 -33.35 -14.04 -4.03
C SER A 178 -32.13 -13.68 -3.16
N ARG A 179 -31.92 -12.39 -2.86
CA ARG A 179 -30.84 -11.96 -1.94
C ARG A 179 -31.05 -12.48 -0.53
N GLU A 180 -32.26 -12.33 0.01
CA GLU A 180 -32.61 -12.81 1.34
C GLU A 180 -32.42 -14.33 1.45
N SER A 181 -32.82 -15.08 0.42
CA SER A 181 -32.62 -16.53 0.41
C SER A 181 -31.14 -16.95 0.39
N LEU A 182 -30.25 -16.19 -0.27
CA LEU A 182 -28.81 -16.49 -0.28
C LEU A 182 -28.16 -16.21 1.08
N ILE A 183 -28.61 -15.15 1.77
CA ILE A 183 -28.15 -14.78 3.11
C ILE A 183 -28.66 -15.78 4.15
N ASP A 184 -29.97 -16.06 4.17
CA ASP A 184 -30.62 -16.95 5.14
C ASP A 184 -30.08 -18.38 5.08
N ARG A 185 -29.74 -18.85 3.86
CA ARG A 185 -29.14 -20.17 3.64
C ARG A 185 -27.63 -20.22 3.87
N ASP A 186 -27.04 -19.11 4.29
CA ASP A 186 -25.61 -18.95 4.54
C ASP A 186 -24.74 -19.48 3.38
N ILE A 187 -25.21 -19.25 2.14
CA ILE A 187 -24.59 -19.83 0.94
C ILE A 187 -23.15 -19.34 0.81
N PHE A 188 -22.89 -18.07 1.11
CA PHE A 188 -21.56 -17.48 1.01
C PHE A 188 -20.56 -18.14 1.95
N ALA A 189 -20.90 -18.30 3.24
CA ALA A 189 -20.01 -18.98 4.18
C ALA A 189 -19.85 -20.46 3.82
N LYS A 190 -20.93 -21.13 3.39
CA LYS A 190 -20.91 -22.55 3.00
C LYS A 190 -19.96 -22.85 1.84
N PHE A 191 -19.80 -21.91 0.92
CA PHE A 191 -18.89 -22.03 -0.23
C PHE A 191 -17.59 -21.23 -0.07
N ASN A 192 -17.32 -20.70 1.14
CA ASN A 192 -16.15 -19.88 1.45
C ASN A 192 -15.98 -18.68 0.49
N ILE A 193 -17.11 -18.11 0.05
CA ILE A 193 -17.17 -16.88 -0.74
C ILE A 193 -17.18 -15.72 0.26
N ARG A 194 -16.18 -14.84 0.17
CA ARG A 194 -16.04 -13.66 1.04
C ARG A 194 -16.65 -12.41 0.40
#